data_AF-A0A9X9N2H5-F1
#
_entry.id   AF-A0A9X9N2H5-F1
#
_cell.length_a   1.000
_cell.length_b   1.000
_cell.length_c   1.000
_cell.angle_alpha   90.00
_cell.angle_beta   90.00
_cell.angle_gamma   90.00
#
_symmetry.space_group_name_H-M   'P 1'
#
loop_
_entity.id
_entity.type
_entity.pdbx_description
1 polymer ?
#
loop_
_entity_poly.entity_id
_entity_poly.type
_entity_poly.pdbx_seq_one_letter_code
_entity_poly.pdbx_strand_id
1 'polypeptide(L)' 'MKHRCKNCNKLLAIGIGRFEIKCPRCHTLNNISSLTTQNAGEHPIRKESICPPTNPRR' A
#
# COMPACT_ATOMS: atom_id res chain seq x y z
N MET A 1 0.88 -8.79 -5.56
CA MET A 1 -0.35 -9.52 -5.14
C MET A 1 -1.48 -9.24 -6.11
N LYS A 2 -2.26 -10.26 -6.49
CA LYS A 2 -3.46 -10.13 -7.35
C LYS A 2 -4.70 -10.48 -6.53
N HIS A 3 -5.70 -9.61 -6.53
CA HIS A 3 -6.95 -9.79 -5.80
C HIS A 3 -8.07 -10.19 -6.75
N ARG A 4 -8.71 -11.33 -6.46
CA ARG A 4 -9.82 -11.87 -7.25
C ARG A 4 -11.09 -11.91 -6.42
N CYS A 5 -12.21 -11.77 -7.10
CA CYS A 5 -13.52 -11.89 -6.48
C CYS A 5 -13.73 -13.31 -5.94
N LYS A 6 -14.14 -13.44 -4.69
CA LYS A 6 -14.44 -14.72 -4.02
C LYS A 6 -15.55 -15.54 -4.69
N ASN A 7 -16.43 -14.90 -5.44
CA ASN A 7 -17.59 -15.58 -6.05
C ASN A 7 -17.36 -15.96 -7.52
N CYS A 8 -16.83 -15.06 -8.36
CA CYS A 8 -16.68 -15.30 -9.81
C CYS A 8 -15.23 -15.32 -10.31
N ASN A 9 -14.24 -15.28 -9.42
CA ASN A 9 -12.80 -15.28 -9.74
C ASN A 9 -12.30 -14.16 -10.66
N LYS A 10 -13.15 -13.17 -10.97
CA LYS A 10 -12.76 -11.98 -11.73
C LYS A 10 -11.67 -11.22 -10.98
N LEU A 11 -10.65 -10.78 -11.72
CA LEU A 11 -9.64 -9.86 -11.20
C LEU A 11 -10.30 -8.53 -10.79
N LEU A 12 -10.03 -8.10 -9.56
CA LEU A 12 -10.54 -6.87 -8.98
C LEU A 12 -9.46 -5.80 -8.86
N ALA A 13 -8.29 -6.18 -8.36
CA ALA A 13 -7.17 -5.26 -8.16
C ALA A 13 -5.82 -5.99 -8.23
N ILE A 14 -4.76 -5.24 -8.49
CA ILE A 14 -3.37 -5.68 -8.35
C ILE A 14 -2.70 -4.66 -7.45
N GLY A 15 -2.15 -5.12 -6.33
CA GLY A 15 -1.52 -4.23 -5.36
C GLY A 15 -1.66 -4.71 -3.93
N ILE A 16 -1.34 -3.79 -3.02
CA ILE A 16 -1.25 -4.00 -1.59
C ILE A 16 -2.05 -2.89 -0.92
N GLY A 17 -2.69 -3.18 0.21
CA GLY A 17 -3.54 -2.22 0.90
C GLY A 17 -4.73 -2.88 1.58
N ARG A 18 -5.49 -2.06 2.28
CA ARG A 18 -6.75 -2.43 2.93
C ARG A 18 -7.87 -1.62 2.29
N PHE A 19 -8.75 -2.29 1.57
CA PHE A 19 -9.88 -1.65 0.90
C PHE A 19 -10.99 -2.65 0.62
N GLU A 20 -12.18 -2.12 0.39
CA GLU A 20 -13.33 -2.90 -0.05
C GLU A 20 -13.63 -2.60 -1.52
N ILE A 21 -13.81 -3.66 -2.32
CA ILE A 21 -14.22 -3.54 -3.72
C ILE A 21 -15.46 -4.38 -3.96
N LYS A 22 -16.48 -3.76 -4.55
CA LYS A 22 -17.63 -4.46 -5.11
C LYS A 22 -17.25 -5.07 -6.45
N CYS A 23 -17.53 -6.36 -6.65
CA CYS A 23 -17.26 -6.99 -7.94
C CYS A 23 -18.21 -6.44 -9.03
N PRO A 24 -17.70 -5.97 -10.18
CA PRO A 24 -18.55 -5.44 -11.25
C PRO A 24 -19.29 -6.51 -12.06
N ARG A 25 -19.01 -7.81 -11.86
CA ARG A 25 -19.72 -8.91 -12.54
C ARG A 25 -20.84 -9.51 -11.72
N CYS A 26 -20.57 -9.84 -10.46
CA CYS A 26 -21.49 -10.57 -9.60
C CYS A 26 -21.93 -9.78 -8.37
N HIS A 27 -21.51 -8.52 -8.26
CA HIS A 27 -21.88 -7.58 -7.20
C HIS A 27 -21.48 -7.96 -5.77
N THR A 28 -20.78 -9.08 -5.58
CA THR A 28 -20.23 -9.50 -4.29
C THR A 28 -19.23 -8.46 -3.76
N LEU A 29 -19.44 -8.00 -2.53
CA LEU A 29 -18.46 -7.18 -1.81
C LEU A 29 -17.26 -8.04 -1.39
N ASN A 30 -16.07 -7.58 -1.73
CA ASN A 30 -14.81 -8.24 -1.39
C ASN A 30 -13.99 -7.31 -0.50
N ASN A 31 -13.80 -7.72 0.76
CA ASN A 31 -12.87 -7.08 1.66
C ASN A 31 -11.46 -7.63 1.38
N ILE A 32 -10.57 -6.74 0.95
CA ILE A 32 -9.18 -7.05 0.63
C ILE A 32 -8.33 -6.43 1.73
N SER A 33 -7.70 -7.30 2.51
CA SER A 33 -6.69 -6.92 3.49
C SER A 33 -5.39 -7.59 3.09
N SER A 34 -4.54 -6.84 2.40
CA SER A 34 -3.19 -7.27 2.07
C SER A 34 -2.22 -6.42 2.86
N LEU A 35 -1.73 -6.99 3.95
CA LEU A 35 -0.65 -6.42 4.73
C LEU A 35 0.65 -7.04 4.21
N THR A 36 1.48 -6.27 3.51
CA THR A 36 2.90 -6.63 3.43
C THR A 36 3.58 -6.04 4.65
N THR A 37 3.52 -6.75 5.76
CA THR A 37 4.55 -6.63 6.81
C THR A 37 5.63 -7.64 6.48
N GLN A 38 6.23 -7.52 5.30
CA GLN A 38 7.41 -8.28 4.93
C GLN A 38 8.41 -7.25 4.43
N ASN A 39 9.28 -6.82 5.34
CA ASN A 39 10.38 -5.88 5.09
C ASN A 39 9.95 -4.42 4.91
N ALA A 40 9.32 -3.82 5.93
CA ALA A 40 9.80 -2.48 6.29
C ALA A 40 11.21 -2.74 6.82
N GLY A 41 12.21 -2.70 5.94
CA GLY A 41 13.60 -2.68 6.40
C GLY A 41 13.67 -1.52 7.36
N GLU A 42 14.00 -1.79 8.63
CA GLU A 42 14.39 -0.75 9.56
C GLU A 42 15.49 0.02 8.84
N HIS A 43 15.17 1.22 8.34
CA HIS A 43 16.21 2.15 7.99
C HIS A 43 16.91 2.43 9.32
N PRO A 44 18.20 2.07 9.51
CA PRO A 44 18.91 2.56 10.66
C PRO A 44 18.86 4.08 10.55
N ILE A 45 18.19 4.72 11.51
CA ILE A 45 18.29 6.16 11.70
C ILE A 45 19.77 6.41 11.98
N ARG A 46 20.53 6.78 10.94
CA ARG A 46 21.86 7.31 11.14
C ARG A 46 21.66 8.61 11.90
N LYS A 47 22.06 8.61 13.17
CA LYS A 47 22.34 9.85 13.87
C LYS A 47 23.43 10.59 13.07
N GLU A 48 23.30 11.91 12.99
CA GLU A 48 24.19 12.87 12.32
C GLU A 48 23.99 13.11 10.81
N SER A 49 23.20 14.12 10.47
CA SER A 49 23.77 15.38 9.95
C SER A 49 22.72 16.49 10.00
N ILE A 50 22.97 17.47 10.86
CA ILE A 50 22.40 18.81 10.76
C ILE A 50 22.56 19.30 9.32
N CYS A 51 21.44 19.51 8.63
CA CYS A 51 21.46 20.40 7.48
C CYS A 51 21.69 21.81 8.03
N PRO A 52 22.73 22.54 7.61
CA PRO A 52 22.87 23.93 8.03
C PRO A 52 21.64 24.70 7.54
N PRO A 53 21.13 25.68 8.31
CA PRO A 53 20.01 26.48 7.85
C PRO A 53 20.40 27.17 6.55
N THR A 54 19.63 26.92 5.48
CA THR A 54 19.73 27.69 4.24
C THR A 54 19.40 29.13 4.58
N ASN A 55 20.44 29.97 4.70
CA ASN A 55 20.30 31.41 4.76
C ASN A 55 19.65 31.87 3.43
N PRO A 56 18.48 32.54 3.44
CA PRO A 56 17.92 33.08 2.22
C PRO A 56 18.87 34.15 1.68
N ARG A 57 19.40 33.94 0.47
CA ARG A 57 20.12 35.00 -0.24
C ARG A 57 19.12 36.01 -0.77
N ARG A 58 19.20 37.20 -0.16
CA ARG A 58 18.77 38.53 -0.64
C ARG A 58 17.29 38.87 -0.56
#